data_AF-A0A662MDU6-F1
#
_entry.id   AF-A0A662MDU6-F1
#
_cell.length_a   1.000
_cell.length_b   1.000
_cell.length_c   1.000
_cell.angle_alpha   90.00
_cell.angle_beta   90.00
_cell.angle_gamma   90.00
#
_symmetry.space_group_name_H-M   'P 1'
#
loop_
_entity.id
_entity.type
_entity.pdbx_description
1 polymer ?
#
loop_
_entity_poly.entity_id
_entity_poly.type
_entity_poly.pdbx_seq_one_letter_code
_entity_poly.pdbx_strand_id
1 'polypeptide(L)' 'MEEPICHIEISQEDDEIVAKLQSDLGGIREFRSFTFEQVLKLIVNELQEELEFNSEPEAE' A
#
# COMPACT_ATOMS: atom_id res chain seq x y z
N MET A 1 -14.58 -16.89 -5.98
CA MET A 1 -13.52 -15.99 -6.47
C MET A 1 -13.17 -15.14 -5.28
N GLU A 2 -11.93 -15.22 -4.79
CA GLU A 2 -11.52 -14.38 -3.66
C GLU A 2 -11.48 -12.92 -4.13
N GLU A 3 -11.99 -12.02 -3.30
CA GLU A 3 -11.91 -10.59 -3.58
C GLU A 3 -10.48 -10.10 -3.32
N PRO A 4 -9.91 -9.26 -4.20
CA PRO A 4 -8.58 -8.71 -3.98
C PRO A 4 -8.58 -7.81 -2.74
N ILE A 5 -7.65 -8.05 -1.81
CA ILE A 5 -7.52 -7.29 -0.55
C ILE A 5 -7.01 -5.86 -0.81
N CYS A 6 -6.27 -5.66 -1.90
CA CYS A 6 -5.84 -4.36 -2.38
C CYS A 6 -5.54 -4.37 -3.88
N HIS A 7 -5.43 -3.18 -4.46
CA HIS A 7 -4.94 -2.91 -5.80
C HIS A 7 -3.70 -2.02 -5.73
N ILE A 8 -2.65 -2.37 -6.47
CA ILE A 8 -1.40 -1.61 -6.52
C ILE A 8 -1.08 -1.31 -7.98
N GLU A 9 -0.94 -0.04 -8.32
CA GLU A 9 -0.41 0.42 -9.59
C GLU A 9 0.97 1.03 -9.37
N ILE A 10 1.97 0.64 -10.17
CA ILE A 10 3.31 1.22 -10.11
C ILE A 10 3.65 1.77 -11.49
N SER A 11 4.01 3.05 -11.53
CA SER A 11 4.41 3.79 -12.72
C SER A 11 5.73 4.51 -12.49
N GLN A 12 6.35 4.96 -13.58
CA GLN A 12 7.47 5.90 -13.54
C GLN A 12 6.97 7.27 -13.97
N GLU A 13 7.18 8.29 -13.15
CA GLU A 13 6.87 9.70 -13.43
C GLU A 13 8.18 10.48 -13.33
N ASP A 14 8.67 11.00 -14.46
CA ASP A 14 10.00 11.62 -14.57
C ASP A 14 11.12 10.68 -14.07
N ASP A 15 11.88 11.11 -13.05
CA ASP A 15 12.96 10.36 -12.41
C ASP A 15 12.48 9.60 -11.14
N GLU A 16 11.19 9.67 -10.82
CA GLU A 16 10.59 9.03 -9.65
C GLU A 16 9.74 7.81 -10.05
N ILE A 17 9.71 6.83 -9.17
CA ILE A 17 8.77 5.72 -9.20
C ILE A 17 7.61 6.09 -8.30
N VAL A 18 6.40 6.00 -8.85
CA VAL A 18 5.15 6.33 -8.18
C VAL A 18 4.34 5.06 -8.04
N ALA A 19 3.83 4.80 -6.83
CA ALA A 19 2.91 3.70 -6.60
C ALA A 19 1.61 4.19 -5.97
N LYS A 20 0.49 3.74 -6.51
CA LYS A 20 -0.85 3.98 -5.99
C LYS A 20 -1.38 2.70 -5.37
N LEU A 21 -1.61 2.72 -4.07
CA LEU A 21 -2.21 1.62 -3.31
C LEU A 21 -3.66 1.98 -3.00
N GLN A 22 -4.57 1.09 -3.35
CA GLN A 22 -5.99 1.15 -3.00
C GLN A 22 -6.35 -0.09 -2.19
N SER A 23 -6.74 0.10 -0.92
CA SER A 23 -7.32 -0.95 -0.07
C SER A 23 -8.59 -0.44 0.60
N ASP A 24 -9.42 -1.34 1.11
CA ASP A 24 -10.68 -0.97 1.76
C ASP A 24 -10.45 -0.23 3.08
N LEU A 25 -9.40 -0.59 3.83
CA LEU A 25 -9.11 -0.02 5.15
C LEU A 25 -8.46 1.36 5.07
N GLY A 26 -7.40 1.52 4.27
CA GLY A 26 -6.65 2.79 4.17
C GLY A 26 -6.95 3.60 2.93
N GLY A 27 -7.95 3.21 2.13
CA GLY A 27 -8.35 3.95 0.94
C GLY A 27 -7.24 4.04 -0.11
N ILE A 28 -7.15 5.20 -0.76
CA ILE A 28 -6.17 5.48 -1.83
C ILE A 28 -4.97 6.24 -1.25
N ARG A 29 -3.78 5.69 -1.41
CA ARG A 29 -2.50 6.31 -1.02
C ARG A 29 -1.51 6.29 -2.18
N GLU A 30 -0.63 7.28 -2.19
CA GLU A 30 0.42 7.41 -3.19
C GLU A 30 1.79 7.44 -2.52
N PHE A 31 2.71 6.63 -3.03
CA PHE A 31 4.10 6.54 -2.59
C PHE A 31 5.03 6.94 -3.73
N ARG A 32 6.09 7.69 -3.41
CA ARG A 32 7.07 8.16 -4.39
C ARG A 32 8.49 7.93 -3.90
N SER A 33 9.37 7.49 -4.78
CA SER A 33 10.81 7.46 -4.53
C SER A 33 11.60 7.30 -5.83
N PHE A 34 12.85 7.76 -5.84
CA PHE A 34 13.81 7.53 -6.91
C PHE A 34 14.21 6.05 -7.10
N THR A 35 13.85 5.14 -6.18
CA THR A 35 14.23 3.72 -6.27
C THR A 35 13.05 2.79 -6.00
N PHE A 36 12.98 1.72 -6.79
CA PHE A 36 11.89 0.75 -6.70
C PHE A 36 11.83 0.05 -5.34
N GLU A 37 13.01 -0.26 -4.77
CA GLU A 37 13.13 -0.88 -3.45
C GLU A 37 12.51 -0.02 -2.35
N GLN A 38 12.73 1.29 -2.37
CA GLN A 38 12.14 2.20 -1.38
C GLN A 38 10.62 2.27 -1.53
N VAL A 39 10.10 2.36 -2.77
CA VAL A 39 8.65 2.34 -3.01
C VAL A 39 8.02 1.04 -2.50
N LEU A 40 8.64 -0.11 -2.80
CA LEU A 40 8.16 -1.40 -2.29
C LEU A 40 8.17 -1.46 -0.77
N LYS A 41 9.22 -0.94 -0.13
CA LYS A 41 9.30 -0.91 1.34
C LYS A 41 8.17 -0.08 1.95
N LEU A 42 7.84 1.07 1.35
CA LEU A 42 6.72 1.90 1.79
C LEU A 42 5.39 1.15 1.66
N ILE A 43 5.13 0.53 0.51
CA ILE A 43 3.90 -0.26 0.27
C ILE A 43 3.78 -1.42 1.28
N VAL A 44 4.87 -2.18 1.48
CA VAL A 44 4.86 -3.35 2.37
C VAL A 44 4.62 -2.94 3.82
N ASN A 45 5.31 -1.90 4.30
CA ASN A 45 5.11 -1.40 5.65
C ASN A 45 3.66 -0.96 5.87
N GLU A 46 3.10 -0.20 4.94
CA GLU A 46 1.72 0.27 5.03
C GLU A 46 0.73 -0.91 5.09
N LEU A 47 0.87 -1.88 4.18
CA LEU A 47 0.01 -3.05 4.15
C LEU A 47 0.15 -3.92 5.40
N GLN A 48 1.35 -4.00 5.98
CA GLN A 48 1.55 -4.72 7.25
C GLN A 48 0.80 -4.04 8.39
N GLU A 49 0.94 -2.71 8.54
CA GLU A 49 0.22 -1.95 9.56
C GLU A 49 -1.30 -2.10 9.42
N GLU A 50 -1.81 -2.10 8.18
CA GLU A 50 -3.23 -2.35 7.91
C GLU A 50 -3.72 -3.74 8.31
N LEU A 51 -2.96 -4.77 7.94
CA LEU A 51 -3.33 -6.15 8.23
C LEU A 51 -3.25 -6.44 9.73
N GLU A 52 -2.26 -5.85 10.42
CA GLU A 52 -2.14 -5.90 11.87
C GLU A 52 -3.33 -5.21 12.54
N PHE A 53 -3.69 -3.98 12.12
CA PHE A 53 -4.86 -3.26 12.62
C PHE A 53 -6.16 -4.05 12.43
N ASN A 54 -6.37 -4.64 11.25
CA ASN A 54 -7.56 -5.46 10.97
C ASN A 54 -7.62 -6.76 11.80
N SER A 55 -6.50 -7.20 12.37
CA SER A 55 -6.42 -8.40 13.22
C SER A 55 -6.59 -8.11 14.71
N GLU A 56 -6.54 -6.84 15.12
CA GLU A 56 -6.83 -6.44 16.49
C GLU A 56 -8.35 -6.49 16.75
N PRO A 57 -8.82 -7.16 17.83
CA PRO A 57 -10.23 -7.15 18.16
C PRO A 57 -10.64 -5.71 18.51
N GLU A 58 -11.74 -5.22 17.92
CA GLU A 58 -12.38 -3.98 18.37
C GLU A 58 -12.61 -4.08 19.88
N ALA A 59 -11.91 -3.26 20.66
CA ALA A 59 -12.09 -3.21 22.10
C ALA A 59 -13.52 -2.74 22.40
N GLU A 60 -14.32 -3.63 23.01
CA GLU A 60 -15.69 -3.36 23.49
C GLU A 60 -15.78 -2.16 24.46
#